data_AF-A0A2K5F2E8-F1
#
_entry.id   AF-A0A2K5F2E8-F1
#
_cell.length_a   1.000
_cell.length_b   1.000
_cell.length_c   1.000
_cell.angle_alpha   90.00
_cell.angle_beta   90.00
_cell.angle_gamma   90.00
#
_symmetry.space_group_name_H-M   'P 1'
#
loop_
_entity.id
_entity.type
_entity.pdbx_description
1 polymer ?
#
loop_
_entity_poly.entity_id
_entity_poly.type
_entity_poly.pdbx_seq_one_letter_code
_entity_poly.pdbx_strand_id
1 'polypeptide(L)'
;DSWTRRCYARTEGKVFQFLNAKCESAFLSKRNPQRKHKKGQSEEVQKKRTRGAVKFQRAITGASLANIMAKRNQKPEVRKPQEEQAIRASKEHTNKPDRNISNGIVGKSSAHGKVAESKHHLSPIPLDNGFKLSDA
;
A
#
# COMPACT_ATOMS: atom_id res chain seq x y z
N ASP A 1 22.00 37.41 -41.71
CA ASP A 1 21.65 36.39 -42.73
C ASP A 1 20.88 35.22 -42.16
N SER A 2 19.56 35.21 -42.35
CA SER A 2 18.77 33.98 -42.32
C SER A 2 18.48 33.57 -43.76
N TRP A 3 19.50 33.14 -44.50
CA TRP A 3 19.30 32.54 -45.82
C TRP A 3 19.37 31.03 -45.65
N THR A 4 18.42 30.30 -46.23
CA THR A 4 18.33 28.81 -46.33
C THR A 4 17.33 28.08 -45.44
N ARG A 5 16.27 28.75 -44.93
CA ARG A 5 15.04 28.02 -44.54
C ARG A 5 14.08 27.93 -45.72
N ARG A 6 13.50 26.75 -45.95
CA ARG A 6 12.64 26.42 -47.11
C ARG A 6 11.18 26.26 -46.66
N CYS A 7 10.23 26.83 -47.39
CA CYS A 7 8.81 26.85 -47.02
C CYS A 7 7.98 26.02 -48.00
N TYR A 8 7.05 25.22 -47.47
CA TYR A 8 6.15 24.36 -48.23
C TYR A 8 4.70 24.61 -47.83
N ALA A 9 3.86 25.05 -48.77
CA ALA A 9 2.44 25.26 -48.56
C ALA A 9 1.64 24.08 -49.14
N ARG A 10 0.79 23.47 -48.32
CA ARG A 10 -0.10 22.36 -48.71
C ARG A 10 -1.42 22.90 -49.23
N THR A 11 -2.09 22.14 -50.10
CA THR A 11 -3.36 22.50 -50.76
C THR A 11 -4.49 22.83 -49.78
N GLU A 12 -4.47 22.20 -48.61
CA GLU A 12 -5.36 22.49 -47.50
C GLU A 12 -4.96 23.73 -46.66
N GLY A 13 -4.10 24.59 -47.21
CA GLY A 13 -3.75 25.91 -46.68
C GLY A 13 -2.69 25.93 -45.56
N LYS A 14 -2.19 24.77 -45.13
CA LYS A 14 -1.17 24.68 -44.06
C LYS A 14 0.24 24.88 -44.62
N VAL A 15 1.05 25.73 -43.98
CA VAL A 15 2.43 26.01 -44.40
C VAL A 15 3.44 25.45 -43.39
N PHE A 16 4.44 24.73 -43.88
CA PHE A 16 5.51 24.12 -43.11
C PHE A 16 6.85 24.76 -43.46
N GLN A 17 7.73 24.86 -42.46
CA GLN A 17 9.07 25.43 -42.61
C GLN A 17 10.11 24.37 -42.27
N PHE A 18 11.04 24.17 -43.20
CA PHE A 18 12.10 23.18 -43.08
C PHE A 18 13.47 23.85 -42.99
N LEU A 19 14.31 23.28 -42.13
CA LEU A 19 15.68 23.76 -41.94
C LEU A 19 16.60 23.33 -43.09
N ASN A 20 16.39 22.13 -43.64
CA ASN A 20 17.22 21.56 -44.72
C ASN A 20 16.41 20.64 -45.63
N ALA A 21 16.98 20.25 -46.78
CA ALA A 21 16.34 19.39 -47.77
C ALA A 21 16.01 17.98 -47.23
N LYS A 22 16.80 17.49 -46.27
CA LYS A 22 16.60 16.16 -45.65
C LYS A 22 15.32 16.11 -44.83
N CYS A 23 15.02 17.17 -44.07
CA CYS A 23 13.79 17.31 -43.30
C CYS A 23 12.56 17.39 -44.22
N GLU A 24 12.66 18.14 -45.32
CA GLU A 24 11.59 18.25 -46.32
C GLU A 24 11.29 16.91 -47.00
N SER A 25 12.33 16.21 -47.46
CA SER A 25 12.17 14.88 -48.08
C SER A 25 11.53 13.87 -47.12
N ALA A 26 11.96 13.83 -45.86
CA ALA A 26 11.37 12.93 -44.86
C ALA A 26 9.89 13.24 -44.60
N PHE A 27 9.50 14.53 -44.62
CA PHE A 27 8.11 14.96 -44.46
C PHE A 27 7.24 14.57 -45.65
N LEU A 28 7.72 14.76 -46.89
CA LEU A 28 6.99 14.39 -48.10
C LEU A 28 6.82 12.87 -48.24
N SER A 29 7.81 12.08 -47.79
CA SER A 29 7.69 10.63 -47.63
C SER A 29 6.82 10.20 -46.44
N LYS A 30 6.19 11.15 -45.73
CA LYS A 30 5.24 10.94 -44.62
C LYS A 30 5.81 10.15 -43.44
N ARG A 31 7.13 10.24 -43.20
CA ARG A 31 7.74 9.63 -42.00
C ARG A 31 7.41 10.45 -40.75
N ASN A 32 7.16 9.76 -39.64
CA ASN A 32 6.72 10.38 -38.38
C ASN A 32 7.92 10.84 -37.51
N PRO A 33 8.04 12.13 -37.16
CA PRO A 33 9.17 12.67 -36.38
C PRO A 33 9.06 12.44 -34.86
N GLN A 34 8.51 11.31 -34.41
CA GLN A 34 8.14 11.11 -33.00
C GLN A 34 9.32 11.23 -32.02
N ARG A 35 9.20 12.19 -31.08
CA ARG A 35 10.06 12.37 -29.91
C ARG A 35 9.64 11.43 -28.78
N LYS A 36 9.70 10.11 -29.00
CA LYS A 36 9.27 9.12 -27.99
C LYS A 36 10.18 9.04 -26.77
N HIS A 37 11.45 9.35 -26.96
CA HIS A 37 12.47 9.17 -25.95
C HIS A 37 12.85 10.53 -25.37
N LYS A 38 12.87 10.61 -24.03
CA LYS A 38 13.06 11.83 -23.21
C LYS A 38 14.47 12.41 -23.30
N LYS A 39 15.00 12.56 -24.52
CA LYS A 39 16.31 13.16 -24.80
C LYS A 39 16.18 14.68 -24.89
N GLY A 40 17.05 15.40 -24.20
CA GLY A 40 17.03 16.87 -24.11
C GLY A 40 16.02 17.45 -23.12
N GLN A 41 15.48 16.62 -22.21
CA GLN A 41 14.75 17.12 -21.06
C GLN A 41 15.76 17.63 -20.02
N SER A 42 15.87 18.95 -19.84
CA SER A 42 16.20 19.49 -18.53
C SER A 42 14.90 19.47 -17.72
N GLU A 43 14.44 18.28 -17.35
CA GLU A 43 13.33 18.13 -16.43
C GLU A 43 13.86 18.47 -15.03
N GLU A 44 14.21 19.74 -14.81
CA GLU A 44 14.36 20.28 -13.47
C GLU A 44 12.96 20.57 -12.92
N VAL A 45 12.13 19.54 -12.91
CA VAL A 45 10.95 19.50 -12.07
C VAL A 45 11.17 18.33 -11.14
N GLN A 46 12.11 18.52 -10.21
CA GLN A 46 12.01 17.82 -8.95
C GLN A 46 10.66 18.20 -8.35
N LYS A 47 9.67 17.33 -8.46
CA LYS A 47 8.45 17.45 -7.68
C LYS A 47 8.88 17.56 -6.23
N LYS A 48 8.69 18.75 -5.65
CA LYS A 48 8.96 18.98 -4.23
C LYS A 48 8.14 17.97 -3.45
N ARG A 49 8.81 16.97 -2.88
CA ARG A 49 8.17 16.00 -2.00
C ARG A 49 7.85 16.73 -0.71
N THR A 50 6.58 17.09 -0.53
CA THR A 50 6.11 17.48 0.80
C THR A 50 6.15 16.24 1.68
N ARG A 51 7.07 16.20 2.64
CA ARG A 51 7.05 15.17 3.70
C ARG A 51 5.97 15.58 4.69
N GLY A 52 4.80 14.95 4.60
CA GLY A 52 3.75 15.12 5.60
C GLY A 52 4.15 14.41 6.90
N ALA A 53 4.12 15.11 8.03
CA ALA A 53 4.28 14.50 9.34
C ALA A 53 2.96 13.83 9.76
N VAL A 54 3.01 12.54 10.11
CA VAL A 54 1.84 11.83 10.63
C VAL A 54 1.68 12.14 12.12
N LYS A 55 0.58 12.81 12.49
CA LYS A 55 0.25 13.13 13.88
C LYS A 55 -0.58 11.98 14.47
N PHE A 56 0.02 11.20 15.36
CA PHE A 56 -0.64 10.04 16.00
C PHE A 56 -1.47 10.40 17.24
N GLN A 57 -1.25 11.56 17.84
CA GLN A 57 -1.96 12.03 19.04
C GLN A 57 -3.13 12.93 18.62
N ARG A 58 -4.24 12.31 18.21
CA ARG A 58 -5.52 13.00 17.99
C ARG A 58 -6.43 12.69 19.18
N ALA A 59 -7.19 13.69 19.64
CA ALA A 59 -8.18 13.48 20.69
C ALA A 59 -9.28 12.53 20.19
N ILE A 60 -9.69 11.58 21.03
CA ILE A 60 -10.79 10.65 20.75
C ILE A 60 -11.98 11.08 21.61
N THR A 61 -13.16 11.24 20.99
CA THR A 61 -14.39 11.56 21.71
C THR A 61 -14.70 10.45 22.71
N GLY A 62 -14.80 10.79 24.00
CA GLY A 62 -15.08 9.83 25.09
C GLY A 62 -13.85 9.32 25.86
N ALA A 63 -12.61 9.67 25.46
CA ALA A 63 -11.42 9.35 26.24
C ALA A 63 -10.35 10.44 26.13
N SER A 64 -9.87 10.93 27.27
CA SER A 64 -8.79 11.92 27.32
C SER A 64 -7.43 11.30 26.91
N LEU A 65 -6.52 12.12 26.39
CA LEU A 65 -5.18 11.68 25.97
C LEU A 65 -4.39 11.03 27.12
N ALA A 66 -4.53 11.57 28.33
CA ALA A 66 -3.88 11.05 29.53
C ALA A 66 -4.34 9.61 29.86
N ASN A 67 -5.65 9.35 29.78
CA ASN A 67 -6.21 8.02 30.06
C ASN A 67 -5.74 6.98 29.03
N ILE A 68 -5.56 7.38 27.76
CA ILE A 68 -5.05 6.51 26.69
C ILE A 68 -3.57 6.16 26.95
N MET A 69 -2.74 7.14 27.30
CA MET A 69 -1.32 6.91 27.60
C MET A 69 -1.14 6.02 28.84
N ALA A 70 -1.94 6.24 29.89
CA ALA A 70 -1.88 5.44 31.11
C ALA A 70 -2.17 3.95 30.83
N LYS A 71 -3.23 3.65 30.06
CA LYS A 71 -3.57 2.27 29.66
C LYS A 71 -2.49 1.65 28.74
N ARG A 72 -1.97 2.44 27.79
CA ARG A 72 -0.91 2.00 26.85
C ARG A 72 0.43 1.73 27.54
N ASN A 73 0.72 2.39 28.66
CA ASN A 73 1.99 2.26 29.37
C ASN A 73 1.91 1.38 30.63
N GLN A 74 0.82 0.61 30.81
CA GLN A 74 0.76 -0.37 31.89
C GLN A 74 1.87 -1.40 31.77
N LYS A 75 2.54 -1.68 32.89
CA LYS A 75 3.61 -2.70 32.94
C LYS A 75 3.03 -4.09 32.64
N PRO A 76 3.83 -5.00 32.04
CA PRO A 76 3.38 -6.36 31.73
C PRO A 76 2.95 -7.14 32.98
N GLU A 77 3.45 -6.76 34.15
CA GLU A 77 3.06 -7.31 35.46
C GLU A 77 1.59 -7.06 35.79
N VAL A 78 1.00 -5.96 35.31
CA VAL A 78 -0.42 -5.64 35.52
C VAL A 78 -1.28 -6.25 34.40
N ARG A 79 -0.73 -6.38 33.19
CA ARG A 79 -1.45 -6.90 32.01
C ARG A 79 -1.67 -8.40 32.07
N LYS A 80 -0.61 -9.17 32.28
CA LYS A 80 -0.65 -10.64 32.30
C LYS A 80 -1.72 -11.20 33.26
N PRO A 81 -1.85 -10.73 34.52
CA PRO A 81 -2.88 -11.25 35.41
C PRO A 81 -4.29 -10.86 34.98
N GLN A 82 -4.50 -9.66 34.43
CA GLN A 82 -5.82 -9.25 33.90
C GLN A 82 -6.20 -10.08 32.67
N GLU A 83 -5.24 -10.33 31.77
CA GLU A 83 -5.42 -11.20 30.61
C GLU A 83 -5.73 -12.64 31.03
N GLU A 84 -5.01 -13.19 31.99
CA GLU A 84 -5.25 -14.53 32.52
C GLU A 84 -6.61 -14.63 33.22
N GLN A 85 -7.01 -13.63 34.00
CA GLN A 85 -8.32 -13.59 34.62
C GLN A 85 -9.44 -13.51 33.58
N ALA A 86 -9.28 -12.70 32.54
CA ALA A 86 -10.22 -12.61 31.44
C ALA A 86 -10.32 -13.95 30.67
N ILE A 87 -9.19 -14.60 30.38
CA ILE A 87 -9.17 -15.91 29.72
C ILE A 87 -9.83 -16.98 30.58
N ARG A 88 -9.58 -16.98 31.89
CA ARG A 88 -10.21 -17.91 32.84
C ARG A 88 -11.72 -17.68 32.90
N ALA A 89 -12.15 -16.43 33.02
CA ALA A 89 -13.56 -16.07 33.00
C ALA A 89 -14.22 -16.49 31.68
N SER A 90 -13.62 -16.19 30.52
CA SER A 90 -14.14 -16.61 29.21
C SER A 90 -14.26 -18.13 29.10
N LYS A 91 -13.22 -18.88 29.52
CA LYS A 91 -13.26 -20.35 29.56
C LYS A 91 -14.35 -20.86 30.51
N GLU A 92 -14.53 -20.24 31.67
CA GLU A 92 -15.59 -20.59 32.61
C GLU A 92 -16.99 -20.28 32.04
N HIS A 93 -17.16 -19.17 31.32
CA HIS A 93 -18.40 -18.85 30.61
C HIS A 93 -18.68 -19.81 29.44
N THR A 94 -17.65 -20.38 28.81
CA THR A 94 -17.81 -21.37 27.73
C THR A 94 -18.03 -22.79 28.26
N ASN A 95 -17.44 -23.12 29.42
CA ASN A 95 -17.57 -24.41 30.08
C ASN A 95 -18.79 -24.51 30.99
N LYS A 96 -19.43 -23.37 31.33
CA LYS A 96 -20.77 -23.36 31.90
C LYS A 96 -21.73 -23.80 30.77
N PRO A 97 -22.37 -24.97 30.85
CA PRO A 97 -23.41 -25.31 29.90
C PRO A 97 -24.51 -24.26 30.01
N ASP A 98 -24.94 -23.70 28.87
CA ASP A 98 -25.98 -22.69 28.77
C ASP A 98 -27.15 -23.03 29.70
N ARG A 99 -27.23 -22.35 30.85
CA ARG A 99 -28.46 -22.37 31.64
C ARG A 99 -29.43 -21.40 30.98
N ASN A 100 -30.23 -21.96 30.09
CA ASN A 100 -31.44 -21.39 29.49
C ASN A 100 -31.29 -20.05 28.77
N ILE A 101 -31.13 -20.13 27.45
CA ILE A 101 -31.65 -19.11 26.54
C ILE A 101 -33.12 -19.43 26.30
N SER A 102 -34.00 -18.82 27.09
CA SER A 102 -35.41 -18.66 26.72
C SER A 102 -35.57 -17.36 25.92
N ASN A 103 -35.85 -17.52 24.63
CA ASN A 103 -36.60 -16.67 23.70
C ASN A 103 -36.18 -15.19 23.49
N GLY A 104 -35.76 -14.86 22.26
CA GLY A 104 -35.58 -13.48 21.82
C GLY A 104 -35.05 -13.25 20.39
N ILE A 105 -35.72 -13.81 19.37
CA ILE A 105 -35.99 -13.21 18.03
C ILE A 105 -34.81 -12.73 17.13
N VAL A 106 -34.56 -13.56 16.10
CA VAL A 106 -34.37 -13.26 14.64
C VAL A 106 -33.27 -12.29 14.16
N GLY A 107 -32.35 -12.85 13.36
CA GLY A 107 -31.52 -12.12 12.38
C GLY A 107 -30.81 -13.06 11.40
N LYS A 108 -31.44 -13.33 10.25
CA LYS A 108 -31.03 -14.19 9.11
C LYS A 108 -29.63 -13.89 8.57
N SER A 109 -28.80 -14.88 8.22
CA SER A 109 -28.57 -15.47 6.87
C SER A 109 -27.06 -15.76 6.78
N SER A 110 -26.45 -16.66 6.02
CA SER A 110 -26.80 -17.56 4.91
C SER A 110 -25.75 -18.69 4.90
N ALA A 111 -26.11 -19.80 4.27
CA ALA A 111 -25.36 -21.06 4.17
C ALA A 111 -24.08 -20.99 3.30
N HIS A 112 -23.56 -22.18 2.94
CA HIS A 112 -22.41 -22.57 2.08
C HIS A 112 -21.14 -22.87 2.87
N GLY A 113 -20.53 -24.07 2.87
CA GLY A 113 -20.78 -25.36 2.22
C GLY A 113 -19.73 -26.36 2.71
N LYS A 114 -20.02 -27.66 2.69
CA LYS A 114 -19.08 -28.74 3.04
C LYS A 114 -17.93 -28.82 2.02
N VAL A 115 -16.66 -28.88 2.42
CA VAL A 115 -15.66 -29.79 1.80
C VAL A 115 -14.55 -30.18 2.79
N ALA A 116 -14.19 -31.45 2.68
CA ALA A 116 -13.18 -32.29 3.30
C ALA A 116 -11.89 -31.71 3.91
N GLU A 117 -11.46 -32.42 4.95
CA GLU A 117 -10.12 -32.53 5.52
C GLU A 117 -9.03 -32.71 4.44
N SER A 118 -8.02 -31.83 4.43
CA SER A 118 -6.74 -32.09 3.77
C SER A 118 -5.59 -31.88 4.75
N LYS A 119 -4.93 -32.99 5.07
CA LYS A 119 -3.70 -33.05 5.84
C LYS A 119 -2.57 -32.55 4.95
N HIS A 120 -2.00 -31.38 5.27
CA HIS A 120 -0.60 -31.10 4.93
C HIS A 120 0.13 -30.74 6.22
N HIS A 121 0.72 -31.76 6.85
CA HIS A 121 1.81 -31.56 7.78
C HIS A 121 2.90 -30.73 7.09
N LEU A 122 3.27 -29.61 7.68
CA LEU A 122 4.53 -28.94 7.40
C LEU A 122 5.23 -28.85 8.75
N SER A 123 6.28 -29.66 8.89
CA SER A 123 7.15 -29.70 10.05
C SER A 123 7.68 -28.28 10.35
N PRO A 124 7.77 -27.85 11.62
CA PRO A 124 8.41 -26.59 11.96
C PRO A 124 9.90 -26.63 11.57
N ILE A 125 10.35 -25.64 10.80
CA ILE A 125 11.77 -25.41 10.48
C ILE A 125 12.47 -24.93 11.76
N PRO A 126 13.55 -25.59 12.24
CA PRO A 126 14.31 -25.11 13.39
C PRO A 126 15.12 -23.86 13.03
N LEU A 127 14.99 -22.80 13.83
CA LEU A 127 15.86 -21.62 13.79
C LEU A 127 17.08 -21.87 14.69
N ASP A 128 18.15 -22.46 14.17
CA ASP A 128 19.43 -22.52 14.88
C ASP A 128 20.23 -21.24 14.63
N ASN A 129 20.03 -20.28 15.54
CA ASN A 129 20.98 -19.18 15.76
C ASN A 129 22.12 -19.70 16.64
N GLY A 130 23.20 -20.16 16.01
CA GLY A 130 24.44 -20.57 16.67
C GLY A 130 25.64 -19.75 16.19
N PHE A 131 25.70 -18.47 16.53
CA PHE A 131 26.92 -17.66 16.42
C PHE A 131 27.92 -18.15 17.48
N LYS A 132 28.82 -19.07 17.09
CA LYS A 132 30.03 -19.36 17.86
C LYS A 132 31.16 -18.51 17.30
N LEU A 133 31.48 -17.45 18.03
CA LEU A 133 32.77 -16.77 17.94
C LEU A 133 33.81 -17.77 18.47
N SER A 134 34.71 -18.24 17.61
CA SER A 134 35.88 -19.03 18.02
C SER A 134 37.13 -18.26 17.60
N ASP A 135 37.97 -17.99 18.59
CA ASP A 135 39.28 -17.35 18.49
C ASP A 135 40.19 -18.06 17.47
N ALA A 136 40.82 -17.27 16.59
CA ALA A 136 42.07 -17.55 15.88
C ALA A 136 42.66 -16.23 15.38
#